data_AF-A0A3Q3VZW5-F1
#
_entry.id   AF-A0A3Q3VZW5-F1
#
_cell.length_a   1.000
_cell.length_b   1.000
_cell.length_c   1.000
_cell.angle_alpha   90.00
_cell.angle_beta   90.00
_cell.angle_gamma   90.00
#
_symmetry.space_group_name_H-M   'P 1'
#
loop_
_entity.id
_entity.type
_entity.pdbx_description
1 polymer ?
#
loop_
_entity_poly.entity_id
_entity_poly.type
_entity_poly.pdbx_seq_one_letter_code
_entity_poly.pdbx_strand_id
1 'polypeptide(L)'
;VKEQQDGIIAKLHTDCLALEDEINGLGLEVSVTLLKYHSSTSEDLMKIEDIPKEILDSDCPYPELKESLIRAFHSLSERYQCRLESLQQQLQRIDRFCGWCADDHHRFQFTLSQYTHDIPNHRVLYLDMIQRLFPQKTRQELVKHERVWDWQCFTQEQLRVVAQQWQRDHGELLARGLVTLEEARHAHYEELELHNDRQHQQDICSHLREKVRVSQTFTSGAVIVSTFNFTFYASNWATVLCLLAIFHFSRKQFYLKQKKRMEVVEQRDQERLASLRSMMEEQVYFIAKIIFSSLSQVVVQAMADPDRMMSHTEAWKSRQSNVHEFELQRPLYNINTYTDTQIVSDPRVRVEQALREAGLHHSQYAREVLSVIKPPKPPRRDTIHNQ
;
A
#
# COMPACT_ATOMS: atom_id res chain seq x y z
N VAL A 1 50.37 12.70 24.71
CA VAL A 1 49.45 13.82 24.36
C VAL A 1 48.96 13.71 22.93
N LYS A 2 49.82 13.76 21.90
CA LYS A 2 49.40 13.56 20.49
C LYS A 2 48.68 12.23 20.26
N GLU A 3 49.25 11.14 20.74
CA GLU A 3 48.65 9.79 20.60
C GLU A 3 47.27 9.66 21.27
N GLN A 4 47.06 10.38 22.38
CA GLN A 4 45.75 10.46 23.04
C GLN A 4 44.78 11.36 22.27
N GLN A 5 45.26 12.46 21.66
CA GLN A 5 44.44 13.31 20.80
C GLN A 5 44.02 12.57 19.53
N ASP A 6 44.91 11.81 18.92
CA ASP A 6 44.65 11.00 17.73
C ASP A 6 43.62 9.90 18.03
N GLY A 7 43.73 9.26 19.21
CA GLY A 7 42.74 8.29 19.68
C GLY A 7 41.35 8.90 19.94
N ILE A 8 41.30 10.12 20.48
CA ILE A 8 40.03 10.85 20.69
C ILE A 8 39.42 11.25 19.34
N ILE A 9 40.22 11.76 18.40
CA ILE A 9 39.76 12.15 17.06
C ILE A 9 39.23 10.94 16.29
N ALA A 10 39.92 9.80 16.34
CA ALA A 10 39.48 8.57 15.70
C ALA A 10 38.14 8.07 16.28
N LYS A 11 37.97 8.17 17.60
CA LYS A 11 36.72 7.83 18.28
C LYS A 11 35.59 8.79 17.91
N LEU A 12 35.87 10.10 17.89
CA LEU A 12 34.90 11.10 17.45
C LEU A 12 34.45 10.87 16.00
N HIS A 13 35.39 10.52 15.12
CA HIS A 13 35.09 10.24 13.72
C HIS A 13 34.24 8.98 13.55
N THR A 14 34.47 7.95 14.36
CA THR A 14 33.63 6.73 14.34
C THR A 14 32.24 6.98 14.89
N ASP A 15 32.14 7.75 15.98
CA ASP A 15 30.84 8.16 16.53
C ASP A 15 30.07 9.05 15.53
N CYS A 16 30.74 9.96 14.82
CA CYS A 16 30.14 10.76 13.74
C CYS A 16 29.61 9.89 12.59
N LEU A 17 30.39 8.91 12.13
CA LEU A 17 29.96 7.99 11.06
C LEU A 17 28.78 7.12 11.49
N ALA A 18 28.77 6.65 12.74
CA ALA A 18 27.66 5.86 13.28
C ALA A 18 26.37 6.69 13.39
N LEU A 19 26.48 7.96 13.80
CA LEU A 19 25.36 8.89 13.83
C LEU A 19 24.88 9.26 12.42
N GLU A 20 25.80 9.44 11.45
CA GLU A 20 25.42 9.62 10.05
C GLU A 20 24.64 8.40 9.53
N ASP A 21 25.11 7.18 9.77
CA ASP A 21 24.39 5.96 9.38
C ASP A 21 23.03 5.80 10.09
N GLU A 22 22.91 6.19 11.35
CA GLU A 22 21.64 6.17 12.09
C GLU A 22 20.64 7.22 11.55
N ILE A 23 21.14 8.41 11.19
CA ILE A 23 20.36 9.45 10.49
C ILE A 23 19.91 8.96 9.11
N ASN A 24 20.79 8.27 8.39
CA ASN A 24 20.50 7.69 7.07
C ASN A 24 19.46 6.57 7.18
N GLY A 25 19.59 5.69 8.19
CA GLY A 25 18.65 4.59 8.46
C GLY A 25 17.26 5.06 8.92
N LEU A 26 17.15 6.23 9.54
CA LEU A 26 15.88 6.85 9.94
C LEU A 26 15.21 7.66 8.81
N GLY A 27 15.78 7.67 7.59
CA GLY A 27 15.29 8.49 6.47
C GLY A 27 15.35 9.98 6.78
N LEU A 28 16.16 10.38 7.77
CA LEU A 28 16.40 11.77 8.13
C LEU A 28 17.33 12.43 7.13
N GLU A 29 18.02 11.70 6.25
CA GLU A 29 18.83 12.26 5.16
C GLU A 29 18.06 13.28 4.34
N VAL A 30 16.77 13.06 4.05
CA VAL A 30 15.98 14.01 3.27
C VAL A 30 15.70 15.27 4.09
N SER A 31 15.43 15.15 5.38
CA SER A 31 15.26 16.31 6.27
C SER A 31 16.58 17.03 6.60
N VAL A 32 17.70 16.31 6.69
CA VAL A 32 19.04 16.85 6.94
C VAL A 32 19.61 17.42 5.66
N THR A 33 19.38 16.85 4.48
CA THR A 33 19.65 17.51 3.20
C THR A 33 18.74 18.72 3.07
N LEU A 34 17.42 18.63 3.23
CA LEU A 34 16.56 19.82 3.21
C LEU A 34 17.05 20.92 4.18
N LEU A 35 17.49 20.59 5.40
CA LEU A 35 18.05 21.53 6.38
C LEU A 35 19.47 22.03 6.04
N LYS A 36 20.37 21.19 5.53
CA LYS A 36 21.75 21.54 5.12
C LYS A 36 21.74 22.35 3.82
N TYR A 37 20.70 22.18 3.00
CA TYR A 37 20.42 22.94 1.79
C TYR A 37 19.74 24.30 2.08
N HIS A 38 19.39 24.62 3.34
CA HIS A 38 19.01 26.00 3.72
C HIS A 38 20.20 26.99 3.63
N SER A 39 21.42 26.51 3.39
CA SER A 39 22.63 27.33 3.17
C SER A 39 23.17 27.32 1.73
N SER A 40 22.57 26.56 0.81
CA SER A 40 23.07 26.43 -0.56
C SER A 40 21.92 26.56 -1.55
N THR A 41 21.86 27.76 -2.12
CA THR A 41 21.33 28.14 -3.44
C THR A 41 20.17 27.30 -4.00
N SER A 42 19.02 27.97 -4.05
CA SER A 42 17.72 27.63 -4.64
C SER A 42 17.69 27.07 -6.08
N GLU A 43 18.81 26.71 -6.70
CA GLU A 43 18.88 26.28 -8.10
C GLU A 43 19.14 24.78 -8.29
N ASP A 44 19.56 24.04 -7.25
CA ASP A 44 19.91 22.61 -7.36
C ASP A 44 18.82 21.67 -6.77
N LEU A 45 17.68 22.23 -6.37
CA LEU A 45 16.62 21.52 -5.62
C LEU A 45 15.66 20.67 -6.46
N MET A 46 15.74 20.70 -7.79
CA MET A 46 14.66 20.17 -8.63
C MET A 46 15.15 19.46 -9.89
N LYS A 47 15.88 18.36 -9.70
CA LYS A 47 15.76 17.22 -10.61
C LYS A 47 15.56 15.97 -9.79
N ILE A 48 14.36 15.89 -9.18
CA ILE A 48 13.72 14.60 -9.00
C ILE A 48 13.87 13.88 -10.35
N GLU A 49 14.63 12.79 -10.40
CA GLU A 49 14.87 12.04 -11.64
C GLU A 49 13.49 11.57 -12.12
N ASP A 50 12.97 12.27 -13.13
CA ASP A 50 11.52 12.39 -13.36
C ASP A 50 10.90 11.07 -13.88
N ILE A 51 11.75 10.18 -14.40
CA ILE A 51 11.37 8.88 -14.95
C ILE A 51 12.50 7.86 -14.67
N PRO A 52 12.20 6.71 -14.05
CA PRO A 52 13.14 5.62 -13.89
C PRO A 52 13.69 5.10 -15.23
N LYS A 53 15.00 4.87 -15.29
CA LYS A 53 15.69 4.38 -16.51
C LYS A 53 15.18 3.01 -16.94
N GLU A 54 14.78 2.19 -15.97
CA GLU A 54 14.20 0.87 -16.16
C GLU A 54 12.93 0.90 -17.02
N ILE A 55 12.17 1.99 -16.98
CA ILE A 55 10.96 2.17 -17.81
C ILE A 55 11.33 2.73 -19.17
N LEU A 56 12.28 3.67 -19.22
CA LEU A 56 12.76 4.27 -20.47
C LEU A 56 13.45 3.24 -21.38
N ASP A 57 14.24 2.34 -20.80
CA ASP A 57 15.00 1.31 -21.51
C ASP A 57 14.19 0.02 -21.73
N SER A 58 12.91 0.01 -21.33
CA SER A 58 12.05 -1.16 -21.52
C SER A 58 11.68 -1.40 -23.00
N ASP A 59 11.90 -2.64 -23.46
CA ASP A 59 11.53 -3.17 -24.78
C ASP A 59 10.05 -3.61 -24.81
N CYS A 60 9.14 -2.70 -24.44
CA CYS A 60 7.71 -3.00 -24.42
C CYS A 60 7.12 -3.01 -25.85
N PRO A 61 6.36 -4.05 -26.25
CA PRO A 61 5.71 -4.11 -27.56
C PRO A 61 4.55 -3.11 -27.71
N TYR A 62 4.04 -2.55 -26.61
CA TYR A 62 2.92 -1.60 -26.60
C TYR A 62 3.39 -0.18 -26.24
N PRO A 63 3.55 0.72 -27.22
CA PRO A 63 4.05 2.08 -26.96
C PRO A 63 3.06 2.91 -26.12
N GLU A 64 1.75 2.71 -26.30
CA GLU A 64 0.71 3.42 -25.55
C GLU A 64 0.78 3.16 -24.04
N LEU A 65 1.14 1.94 -23.65
CA LEU A 65 1.33 1.56 -22.26
C LEU A 65 2.56 2.26 -21.65
N LYS A 66 3.66 2.30 -22.40
CA LYS A 66 4.90 2.99 -21.99
C LYS A 66 4.65 4.49 -21.81
N GLU A 67 3.96 5.13 -22.75
CA GLU A 67 3.56 6.53 -22.61
C GLU A 67 2.62 6.77 -21.43
N SER A 68 1.68 5.86 -21.17
CA SER A 68 0.78 5.96 -20.02
C SER A 68 1.56 5.90 -18.70
N LEU A 69 2.56 5.04 -18.60
CA LEU A 69 3.45 4.98 -17.42
C LEU A 69 4.24 6.28 -17.28
N ILE A 70 4.86 6.78 -18.35
CA ILE A 70 5.61 8.05 -18.33
C ILE A 70 4.70 9.20 -17.86
N ARG A 71 3.47 9.30 -18.39
CA ARG A 71 2.48 10.30 -17.95
C ARG A 71 2.13 10.13 -16.47
N ALA A 72 2.02 8.89 -15.97
CA ALA A 72 1.77 8.63 -14.56
C ALA A 72 2.91 9.13 -13.66
N PHE A 73 4.18 8.90 -14.04
CA PHE A 73 5.34 9.41 -13.32
C PHE A 73 5.37 10.94 -13.29
N HIS A 74 5.21 11.61 -14.44
CA HIS A 74 5.14 13.07 -14.46
C HIS A 74 3.99 13.62 -13.61
N SER A 75 2.81 13.01 -13.67
CA SER A 75 1.67 13.44 -12.83
C SER A 75 1.90 13.21 -11.34
N LEU A 76 2.73 12.23 -10.96
CA LEU A 76 3.12 11.99 -9.58
C LEU A 76 4.11 13.07 -9.13
N SER A 77 5.18 13.29 -9.91
CA SER A 77 6.18 14.32 -9.66
C SER A 77 5.54 15.69 -9.50
N GLU A 78 4.68 16.10 -10.44
CA GLU A 78 4.01 17.41 -10.43
C GLU A 78 3.17 17.60 -9.15
N ARG A 79 2.35 16.61 -8.77
CA ARG A 79 1.52 16.69 -7.57
C ARG A 79 2.34 16.87 -6.30
N TYR A 80 3.46 16.16 -6.19
CA TYR A 80 4.35 16.27 -5.03
C TYR A 80 5.15 17.57 -5.04
N GLN A 81 5.63 18.01 -6.22
CA GLN A 81 6.31 19.30 -6.39
C GLN A 81 5.39 20.47 -6.01
N CYS A 82 4.17 20.55 -6.54
CA CYS A 82 3.21 21.59 -6.18
C CYS A 82 2.92 21.62 -4.68
N ARG A 83 2.81 20.43 -4.05
CA ARG A 83 2.59 20.33 -2.60
C ARG A 83 3.81 20.83 -1.81
N LEU A 84 5.02 20.43 -2.21
CA LEU A 84 6.26 20.88 -1.58
C LEU A 84 6.44 22.40 -1.71
N GLU A 85 6.23 22.95 -2.91
CA GLU A 85 6.29 24.39 -3.17
C GLU A 85 5.30 25.16 -2.30
N SER A 86 4.06 24.65 -2.16
CA SER A 86 3.05 25.30 -1.32
C SER A 86 3.47 25.38 0.15
N LEU A 87 4.07 24.31 0.68
CA LEU A 87 4.58 24.23 2.05
C LEU A 87 5.83 25.11 2.24
N GLN A 88 6.71 25.15 1.24
CA GLN A 88 7.89 26.02 1.25
C GLN A 88 7.52 27.50 1.21
N GLN A 89 6.56 27.89 0.36
CA GLN A 89 6.03 29.25 0.32
C GLN A 89 5.38 29.66 1.65
N GLN A 90 4.69 28.72 2.32
CA GLN A 90 4.18 28.95 3.65
C GLN A 90 5.31 29.21 4.64
N LEU A 91 6.37 28.39 4.62
CA LEU A 91 7.52 28.54 5.51
C LEU A 91 8.29 29.85 5.27
N GLN A 92 8.47 30.26 4.01
CA GLN A 92 9.14 31.53 3.65
C GLN A 92 8.45 32.78 4.18
N ARG A 93 7.13 32.72 4.43
CA ARG A 93 6.38 33.85 5.01
C ARG A 93 6.71 34.09 6.48
N ILE A 94 7.33 33.11 7.14
CA ILE A 94 7.70 33.20 8.55
C ILE A 94 9.21 33.37 8.64
N ASP A 95 9.62 34.37 9.42
CA ASP A 95 11.03 34.58 9.73
C ASP A 95 11.64 33.34 10.42
N ARG A 96 12.91 33.04 10.12
CA ARG A 96 13.62 31.86 10.64
C ARG A 96 13.54 31.75 12.17
N PHE A 97 13.47 32.88 12.87
CA PHE A 97 13.42 32.98 14.32
C PHE A 97 12.04 33.43 14.84
N CYS A 98 10.97 33.28 14.05
CA CYS A 98 9.61 33.67 14.43
C CYS A 98 9.48 35.16 14.82
N GLY A 99 10.34 36.03 14.29
CA GLY A 99 10.38 37.46 14.62
C GLY A 99 11.04 37.79 15.97
N TRP A 100 11.70 36.81 16.60
CA TRP A 100 12.54 37.00 17.77
C TRP A 100 14.00 37.17 17.37
N CYS A 101 14.84 37.70 18.26
CA CYS A 101 16.28 37.66 18.02
C CYS A 101 16.78 36.21 18.13
N ALA A 102 17.87 35.91 17.43
CA ALA A 102 18.43 34.57 17.42
C ALA A 102 18.72 34.06 18.84
N ASP A 103 19.35 34.87 19.69
CA ASP A 103 19.70 34.44 21.05
C ASP A 103 18.48 34.10 21.92
N ASP A 104 17.43 34.92 21.86
CA ASP A 104 16.20 34.67 22.63
C ASP A 104 15.44 33.46 22.08
N HIS A 105 15.41 33.28 20.75
CA HIS A 105 14.81 32.11 20.12
C HIS A 105 15.54 30.80 20.49
N HIS A 106 16.88 30.80 20.47
CA HIS A 106 17.66 29.63 20.90
C HIS A 106 17.50 29.34 22.39
N ARG A 107 17.44 30.37 23.25
CA ARG A 107 17.15 30.19 24.68
C ARG A 107 15.77 29.58 24.90
N PHE A 108 14.78 29.99 24.10
CA PHE A 108 13.43 29.42 24.11
C PHE A 108 13.43 27.95 23.68
N GLN A 109 14.04 27.63 22.54
CA GLN A 109 14.16 26.24 22.04
C GLN A 109 14.92 25.33 23.00
N PHE A 110 16.05 25.81 23.53
CA PHE A 110 16.83 25.07 24.50
C PHE A 110 15.99 24.76 25.74
N THR A 111 15.25 25.75 26.25
CA THR A 111 14.37 25.52 27.41
C THR A 111 13.33 24.45 27.11
N LEU A 112 12.65 24.50 25.96
CA LEU A 112 11.70 23.46 25.54
C LEU A 112 12.33 22.06 25.48
N SER A 113 13.54 21.94 24.94
CA SER A 113 14.23 20.65 24.80
C SER A 113 14.57 19.96 26.14
N GLN A 114 14.67 20.73 27.24
CA GLN A 114 14.94 20.19 28.57
C GLN A 114 13.71 19.54 29.23
N TYR A 115 12.51 19.79 28.71
CA TYR A 115 11.28 19.19 29.22
C TYR A 115 10.80 18.13 28.23
N THR A 116 10.77 16.87 28.65
CA THR A 116 10.28 15.75 27.82
C THR A 116 8.76 15.60 27.93
N HIS A 117 8.14 15.06 26.87
CA HIS A 117 6.68 14.93 26.77
C HIS A 117 6.09 13.90 27.75
N ASP A 118 6.96 13.09 28.39
CA ASP A 118 6.57 12.06 29.37
C ASP A 118 6.17 12.65 30.73
N ILE A 119 6.50 13.92 30.98
CA ILE A 119 6.20 14.59 32.24
C ILE A 119 4.77 15.15 32.20
N PRO A 120 3.89 14.81 33.15
CA PRO A 120 2.55 15.38 33.22
C PRO A 120 2.62 16.89 33.42
N ASN A 121 1.73 17.64 32.77
CA ASN A 121 1.73 19.11 32.75
C ASN A 121 3.02 19.74 32.17
N HIS A 122 3.74 19.03 31.31
CA HIS A 122 4.92 19.50 30.57
C HIS A 122 4.79 20.96 30.11
N ARG A 123 3.67 21.29 29.46
CA ARG A 123 3.38 22.64 28.96
C ARG A 123 3.36 23.72 30.02
N VAL A 124 2.78 23.44 31.17
CA VAL A 124 2.71 24.41 32.27
C VAL A 124 4.10 24.63 32.87
N LEU A 125 4.88 23.56 33.01
CA LEU A 125 6.21 23.58 33.61
C LEU A 125 7.21 24.38 32.77
N TYR A 126 7.28 24.10 31.46
CA TYR A 126 8.19 24.85 30.61
C TYR A 126 7.72 26.30 30.44
N LEU A 127 6.41 26.58 30.34
CA LEU A 127 5.92 27.96 30.20
C LEU A 127 6.23 28.81 31.43
N ASP A 128 6.17 28.22 32.63
CA ASP A 128 6.56 28.89 33.87
C ASP A 128 8.07 29.16 33.90
N MET A 129 8.89 28.19 33.47
CA MET A 129 10.34 28.40 33.35
C MET A 129 10.68 29.50 32.32
N ILE A 130 10.06 29.47 31.15
CA ILE A 130 10.26 30.46 30.10
C ILE A 130 9.85 31.86 30.61
N GLN A 131 8.75 31.98 31.36
CA GLN A 131 8.37 33.26 31.99
C GLN A 131 9.46 33.80 32.93
N ARG A 132 10.16 32.93 33.67
CA ARG A 132 11.27 33.35 34.55
C ARG A 132 12.52 33.74 33.75
N LEU A 133 12.79 33.08 32.63
CA LEU A 133 13.96 33.34 31.77
C LEU A 133 13.80 34.60 30.90
N PHE A 134 12.56 35.02 30.64
CA PHE A 134 12.22 36.21 29.85
C PHE A 134 11.41 37.23 30.68
N PRO A 135 12.02 37.87 31.69
CA PRO A 135 11.31 38.83 32.56
C PRO A 135 10.80 40.08 31.83
N GLN A 136 11.34 40.37 30.63
CA GLN A 136 10.96 41.50 29.79
C GLN A 136 9.80 41.19 28.84
N LYS A 137 9.32 39.94 28.79
CA LYS A 137 8.28 39.48 27.86
C LYS A 137 7.02 39.09 28.59
N THR A 138 5.88 39.41 28.01
CA THR A 138 4.59 39.01 28.61
C THR A 138 4.29 37.55 28.32
N ARG A 139 3.49 36.91 29.19
CA ARG A 139 3.00 35.54 28.95
C ARG A 139 2.26 35.40 27.61
N GLN A 140 1.57 36.44 27.16
CA GLN A 140 0.86 36.45 25.88
C GLN A 140 1.82 36.43 24.68
N GLU A 141 2.92 37.17 24.76
CA GLU A 141 3.97 37.16 23.73
C GLU A 141 4.64 35.79 23.62
N LEU A 142 4.87 35.13 24.76
CA LEU A 142 5.44 33.78 24.82
C LEU A 142 4.53 32.75 24.16
N VAL A 143 3.24 32.75 24.49
CA VAL A 143 2.26 31.84 23.86
C VAL A 143 2.07 32.14 22.37
N LYS A 144 2.19 33.41 21.96
CA LYS A 144 2.18 33.77 20.54
C LYS A 144 3.40 33.20 19.81
N HIS A 145 4.59 33.31 20.40
CA HIS A 145 5.81 32.73 19.84
C HIS A 145 5.74 31.20 19.77
N GLU A 146 5.30 30.54 20.86
CA GLU A 146 5.02 29.10 20.92
C GLU A 146 4.16 28.66 19.73
N ARG A 147 3.05 29.35 19.47
CA ARG A 147 2.16 29.02 18.35
C ARG A 147 2.83 29.13 16.98
N VAL A 148 3.63 30.18 16.75
CA VAL A 148 4.32 30.39 15.47
C VAL A 148 5.40 29.32 15.29
N TRP A 149 6.13 29.01 16.36
CA TRP A 149 7.13 27.94 16.39
C TRP A 149 6.52 26.56 16.14
N ASP A 150 5.44 26.21 16.85
CA ASP A 150 4.72 24.95 16.67
C ASP A 150 4.23 24.79 15.23
N TRP A 151 3.70 25.88 14.65
CA TRP A 151 3.30 25.89 13.24
C TRP A 151 4.49 25.70 12.30
N GLN A 152 5.65 26.31 12.59
CA GLN A 152 6.87 26.17 11.81
C GLN A 152 7.39 24.73 11.87
N CYS A 153 7.49 24.14 13.06
CA CYS A 153 7.86 22.75 13.28
C CYS A 153 6.90 21.79 12.58
N PHE A 154 5.59 22.02 12.70
CA PHE A 154 4.58 21.23 12.01
C PHE A 154 4.78 21.28 10.49
N THR A 155 5.00 22.48 9.93
CA THR A 155 5.21 22.64 8.48
C THR A 155 6.50 21.97 8.02
N GLN A 156 7.57 22.03 8.81
CA GLN A 156 8.83 21.31 8.55
C GLN A 156 8.65 19.80 8.61
N GLU A 157 7.90 19.26 9.59
CA GLU A 157 7.60 17.83 9.65
C GLU A 157 6.72 17.40 8.47
N GLN A 158 5.76 18.24 8.05
CA GLN A 158 4.97 17.98 6.84
C GLN A 158 5.85 17.91 5.59
N LEU A 159 6.85 18.78 5.44
CA LEU A 159 7.81 18.67 4.33
C LEU A 159 8.54 17.33 4.35
N ARG A 160 9.00 16.88 5.52
CA ARG A 160 9.65 15.57 5.68
C ARG A 160 8.72 14.42 5.29
N VAL A 161 7.50 14.43 5.79
CA VAL A 161 6.49 13.40 5.50
C VAL A 161 6.13 13.37 4.01
N VAL A 162 5.98 14.53 3.38
CA VAL A 162 5.67 14.63 1.93
C VAL A 162 6.81 14.05 1.09
N ALA A 163 8.06 14.32 1.45
CA ALA A 163 9.20 13.77 0.73
C ALA A 163 9.31 12.23 0.90
N GLN A 164 9.08 11.72 2.12
CA GLN A 164 9.00 10.28 2.36
C GLN A 164 7.84 9.62 1.61
N GLN A 165 6.69 10.30 1.54
CA GLN A 165 5.54 9.81 0.78
C GLN A 165 5.87 9.74 -0.71
N TRP A 166 6.50 10.77 -1.28
CA TRP A 166 6.92 10.77 -2.67
C TRP A 166 7.82 9.56 -2.97
N GLN A 167 8.82 9.28 -2.13
CA GLN A 167 9.72 8.14 -2.32
C GLN A 167 8.97 6.80 -2.32
N ARG A 168 8.02 6.63 -1.39
CA ARG A 168 7.19 5.42 -1.32
C ARG A 168 6.30 5.26 -2.55
N ASP A 169 5.57 6.29 -2.91
CA ASP A 169 4.64 6.26 -4.04
C ASP A 169 5.39 6.07 -5.37
N HIS A 170 6.56 6.69 -5.51
CA HIS A 170 7.42 6.55 -6.66
C HIS A 170 7.93 5.09 -6.80
N GLY A 171 8.41 4.51 -5.69
CA GLY A 171 8.81 3.10 -5.66
C GLY A 171 7.65 2.13 -5.94
N GLU A 172 6.46 2.41 -5.41
CA GLU A 172 5.25 1.61 -5.66
C GLU A 172 4.81 1.69 -7.12
N LEU A 173 4.83 2.88 -7.71
CA LEU A 173 4.52 3.08 -9.13
C LEU A 173 5.53 2.37 -10.02
N LEU A 174 6.83 2.41 -9.69
CA LEU A 174 7.87 1.68 -10.41
C LEU A 174 7.66 0.18 -10.34
N ALA A 175 7.44 -0.37 -9.15
CA ALA A 175 7.19 -1.80 -8.97
C ALA A 175 5.97 -2.26 -9.79
N ARG A 176 4.86 -1.53 -9.72
CA ARG A 176 3.66 -1.82 -10.51
C ARG A 176 3.89 -1.67 -12.01
N GLY A 177 4.61 -0.63 -12.42
CA GLY A 177 4.95 -0.37 -13.82
C GLY A 177 5.75 -1.52 -14.42
N LEU A 178 6.79 -1.98 -13.72
CA LEU A 178 7.63 -3.10 -14.18
C LEU A 178 6.83 -4.41 -14.30
N VAL A 179 5.99 -4.73 -13.32
CA VAL A 179 5.11 -5.91 -13.39
C VAL A 179 4.17 -5.81 -14.59
N THR A 180 3.54 -4.66 -14.80
CA THR A 180 2.60 -4.46 -15.91
C THR A 180 3.32 -4.57 -17.27
N LEU A 181 4.54 -4.05 -17.38
CA LEU A 181 5.35 -4.16 -18.60
C LEU A 181 5.74 -5.62 -18.89
N GLU A 182 6.10 -6.38 -17.86
CA GLU A 182 6.43 -7.81 -17.99
C GLU A 182 5.20 -8.64 -18.39
N GLU A 183 4.06 -8.40 -17.75
CA GLU A 183 2.78 -9.04 -18.11
C GLU A 183 2.39 -8.74 -19.56
N ALA A 184 2.52 -7.47 -19.99
CA ALA A 184 2.21 -7.08 -21.36
C ALA A 184 3.17 -7.74 -22.36
N ARG A 185 4.46 -7.85 -22.02
CA ARG A 185 5.45 -8.57 -22.84
C ARG A 185 5.10 -10.05 -22.97
N HIS A 186 4.75 -10.71 -21.87
CA HIS A 186 4.33 -12.11 -21.87
C HIS A 186 3.06 -12.33 -22.71
N ALA A 187 2.04 -11.48 -22.54
CA ALA A 187 0.80 -11.56 -23.30
C ALA A 187 1.05 -11.39 -24.81
N HIS A 188 1.92 -10.47 -25.21
CA HIS A 188 2.28 -10.28 -26.61
C HIS A 188 2.98 -11.52 -27.22
N TYR A 189 3.90 -12.15 -26.49
CA TYR A 189 4.57 -13.35 -26.98
C TYR A 189 3.61 -14.53 -27.12
N GLU A 190 2.68 -14.70 -26.18
CA GLU A 190 1.65 -15.74 -26.26
C GLU A 190 0.72 -15.50 -27.47
N GLU A 191 0.30 -14.26 -27.70
CA GLU A 191 -0.54 -13.92 -28.86
C GLU A 191 0.21 -14.16 -30.19
N LEU A 192 1.51 -13.86 -30.24
CA LEU A 192 2.34 -14.13 -31.40
C LEU A 192 2.49 -15.64 -31.67
N GLU A 193 2.67 -16.45 -30.62
CA GLU A 193 2.73 -17.92 -30.75
C GLU A 193 1.41 -18.49 -31.27
N LEU A 194 0.27 -18.05 -30.71
CA LEU A 194 -1.06 -18.44 -31.18
C LEU A 194 -1.31 -18.01 -32.63
N HIS A 195 -0.84 -16.82 -33.02
CA HIS A 195 -0.93 -16.34 -34.39
C HIS A 195 -0.13 -17.22 -35.35
N ASN A 196 1.13 -17.54 -35.00
CA ASN A 196 2.00 -18.40 -35.80
C ASN A 196 1.42 -19.82 -35.93
N ASP A 197 0.90 -20.39 -34.85
CA ASP A 197 0.24 -21.69 -34.87
C ASP A 197 -0.99 -21.69 -35.78
N ARG A 198 -1.80 -20.64 -35.72
CA ARG A 198 -2.97 -20.46 -36.58
C ARG A 198 -2.57 -20.36 -38.06
N GLN A 199 -1.52 -19.59 -38.37
CA GLN A 199 -0.99 -19.50 -39.73
C GLN A 199 -0.48 -20.87 -40.22
N HIS A 200 0.30 -21.58 -39.40
CA HIS A 200 0.80 -22.90 -39.75
C HIS A 200 -0.32 -23.92 -40.01
N GLN A 201 -1.38 -23.90 -39.19
CA GLN A 201 -2.57 -24.73 -39.41
C GLN A 201 -3.29 -24.36 -40.71
N GLN A 202 -3.39 -23.08 -41.04
CA GLN A 202 -3.99 -22.63 -42.31
C GLN A 202 -3.18 -23.12 -43.52
N ASP A 203 -1.86 -23.10 -43.44
CA ASP A 203 -0.97 -23.62 -44.49
C ASP A 203 -1.10 -25.13 -44.67
N ILE A 204 -1.17 -25.89 -43.56
CA ILE A 204 -1.43 -27.34 -43.63
C ILE A 204 -2.78 -27.60 -44.29
N CYS A 205 -3.83 -26.87 -43.89
CA CYS A 205 -5.16 -27.02 -44.45
C CYS A 205 -5.22 -26.65 -45.94
N SER A 206 -4.49 -25.61 -46.39
CA SER A 206 -4.46 -25.20 -47.79
C SER A 206 -3.76 -26.28 -48.64
N HIS A 207 -2.62 -26.79 -48.17
CA HIS A 207 -1.88 -27.88 -48.83
C HIS A 207 -2.69 -29.16 -48.94
N LEU A 208 -3.39 -29.54 -47.85
CA LEU A 208 -4.26 -30.72 -47.86
C LEU A 208 -5.44 -30.54 -48.83
N ARG A 209 -6.06 -29.36 -48.90
CA ARG A 209 -7.13 -29.08 -49.87
C ARG A 209 -6.63 -29.19 -51.31
N GLU A 210 -5.43 -28.71 -51.60
CA GLU A 210 -4.85 -28.80 -52.93
C GLU A 210 -4.58 -30.25 -53.33
N LYS A 211 -3.99 -31.05 -52.43
CA LYS A 211 -3.83 -32.50 -52.65
C LYS A 211 -5.16 -33.21 -52.91
N VAL A 212 -6.22 -32.84 -52.19
CA VAL A 212 -7.57 -33.41 -52.40
C VAL A 212 -8.12 -33.03 -53.77
N ARG A 213 -7.99 -31.76 -54.21
CA ARG A 213 -8.43 -31.33 -55.55
C ARG A 213 -7.72 -32.11 -56.65
N VAL A 214 -6.40 -32.25 -56.55
CA VAL A 214 -5.61 -33.04 -57.52
C VAL A 214 -6.13 -34.48 -57.55
N SER A 215 -6.33 -35.12 -56.40
CA SER A 215 -6.88 -36.47 -56.37
C SER A 215 -8.28 -36.56 -57.02
N GLN A 216 -9.13 -35.55 -56.86
CA GLN A 216 -10.48 -35.53 -57.44
C GLN A 216 -10.49 -35.35 -58.97
N THR A 217 -9.56 -34.57 -59.54
CA THR A 217 -9.41 -34.44 -60.99
C THR A 217 -8.87 -35.72 -61.63
N PHE A 218 -7.93 -36.40 -60.97
CA PHE A 218 -7.46 -37.72 -61.40
C PHE A 218 -8.57 -38.79 -61.37
N THR A 219 -9.52 -38.75 -60.43
CA THR A 219 -10.65 -39.69 -60.39
C THR A 219 -11.74 -39.41 -61.45
N SER A 220 -11.73 -38.24 -62.10
CA SER A 220 -12.71 -37.90 -63.14
C SER A 220 -12.30 -38.38 -64.55
N GLY A 221 -11.05 -38.85 -64.72
CA GLY A 221 -10.54 -39.43 -65.99
C GLY A 221 -10.51 -40.96 -66.04
N ALA A 222 -10.97 -41.66 -65.00
CA ALA A 222 -10.73 -43.10 -64.82
C ALA A 222 -12.00 -43.96 -64.91
N VAL A 223 -12.89 -43.70 -65.89
CA VAL A 223 -14.06 -44.56 -66.17
C VAL A 223 -13.67 -45.86 -66.91
N ILE A 224 -12.41 -46.06 -67.34
CA ILE A 224 -12.02 -47.19 -68.21
C ILE A 224 -11.25 -48.34 -67.51
N VAL A 225 -10.92 -48.30 -66.21
CA VAL A 225 -10.16 -49.42 -65.58
C VAL A 225 -10.80 -49.92 -64.28
N SER A 226 -12.02 -50.45 -64.39
CA SER A 226 -12.84 -50.89 -63.25
C SER A 226 -12.73 -52.40 -62.91
N THR A 227 -11.76 -53.14 -63.44
CA THR A 227 -11.62 -54.58 -63.12
C THR A 227 -10.22 -55.05 -62.72
N PHE A 228 -9.23 -54.15 -62.54
CA PHE A 228 -7.86 -54.56 -62.14
C PHE A 228 -7.41 -54.12 -60.73
N ASN A 229 -8.21 -53.34 -60.01
CA ASN A 229 -7.76 -52.67 -58.78
C ASN A 229 -8.40 -53.17 -57.47
N PHE A 230 -9.16 -54.27 -57.46
CA PHE A 230 -9.72 -54.77 -56.19
C PHE A 230 -8.67 -55.40 -55.27
N THR A 231 -7.58 -55.95 -55.82
CA THR A 231 -6.52 -56.63 -55.06
C THR A 231 -5.38 -55.71 -54.61
N PHE A 232 -5.17 -54.56 -55.28
CA PHE A 232 -4.10 -53.61 -54.93
C PHE A 232 -4.49 -52.69 -53.75
N TYR A 233 -5.75 -52.25 -53.69
CA TYR A 233 -6.21 -51.36 -52.61
C TYR A 233 -6.34 -52.09 -51.27
N ALA A 234 -6.68 -53.38 -51.25
CA ALA A 234 -6.75 -54.18 -50.02
C ALA A 234 -5.40 -54.26 -49.26
N SER A 235 -4.27 -54.30 -49.98
CA SER A 235 -2.93 -54.31 -49.37
C SER A 235 -2.47 -52.94 -48.85
N ASN A 236 -3.05 -51.84 -49.37
CA ASN A 236 -2.69 -50.46 -48.99
C ASN A 236 -3.56 -49.90 -47.86
N TRP A 237 -4.76 -50.46 -47.63
CA TRP A 237 -5.58 -50.09 -46.46
C TRP A 237 -4.94 -50.54 -45.14
N ALA A 238 -4.26 -51.68 -45.12
CA ALA A 238 -3.56 -52.17 -43.94
C ALA A 238 -2.38 -51.25 -43.53
N THR A 239 -1.61 -50.74 -44.51
CA THR A 239 -0.50 -49.81 -44.25
C THR A 239 -1.00 -48.45 -43.76
N VAL A 240 -2.08 -47.93 -44.33
CA VAL A 240 -2.72 -46.68 -43.90
C VAL A 240 -3.29 -46.80 -42.48
N LEU A 241 -3.96 -47.91 -42.15
CA LEU A 241 -4.47 -48.16 -40.79
C LEU A 241 -3.33 -48.30 -39.78
N CYS A 242 -2.23 -48.97 -40.14
CA CYS A 242 -1.03 -49.04 -39.29
C CYS A 242 -0.43 -47.65 -39.04
N LEU A 243 -0.33 -46.79 -40.07
CA LEU A 243 0.18 -45.42 -39.91
C LEU A 243 -0.74 -44.55 -39.04
N LEU A 244 -2.06 -44.65 -39.20
CA LEU A 244 -3.04 -43.97 -38.35
C LEU A 244 -2.96 -44.44 -36.90
N ALA A 245 -2.76 -45.75 -36.66
CA ALA A 245 -2.58 -46.30 -35.33
C ALA A 245 -1.29 -45.78 -34.66
N ILE A 246 -0.18 -45.73 -35.41
CA ILE A 246 1.09 -45.15 -34.95
C ILE A 246 0.92 -43.67 -34.61
N PHE A 247 0.26 -42.91 -35.49
CA PHE A 247 0.02 -41.47 -35.26
C PHE A 247 -0.88 -41.23 -34.05
N HIS A 248 -1.95 -42.01 -33.90
CA HIS A 248 -2.84 -41.95 -32.74
C HIS A 248 -2.11 -42.29 -31.43
N PHE A 249 -1.24 -43.31 -31.45
CA PHE A 249 -0.40 -43.68 -30.31
C PHE A 249 0.57 -42.55 -29.94
N SER A 250 1.28 -41.99 -30.92
CA SER A 250 2.19 -40.84 -30.72
C SER A 250 1.47 -39.62 -30.18
N ARG A 251 0.28 -39.30 -30.70
CA ARG A 251 -0.56 -38.20 -30.20
C ARG A 251 -0.98 -38.43 -28.75
N LYS A 252 -1.39 -39.66 -28.41
CA LYS A 252 -1.74 -40.04 -27.03
C LYS A 252 -0.54 -39.90 -26.07
N GLN A 253 0.65 -40.31 -26.50
CA GLN A 253 1.89 -40.17 -25.71
C GLN A 253 2.26 -38.69 -25.49
N PHE A 254 2.09 -37.84 -26.50
CA PHE A 254 2.31 -36.40 -26.36
C PHE A 254 1.38 -35.78 -25.31
N TYR A 255 0.07 -36.05 -25.37
CA TYR A 255 -0.87 -35.53 -24.37
C TYR A 255 -0.61 -36.07 -22.96
N LEU A 256 -0.23 -37.35 -22.83
CA LEU A 256 0.19 -37.91 -21.53
C LEU A 256 1.44 -37.22 -20.98
N LYS A 257 2.42 -36.91 -21.84
CA LYS A 257 3.64 -36.19 -21.46
C LYS A 257 3.33 -34.75 -21.04
N GLN A 258 2.42 -34.06 -21.75
CA GLN A 258 1.98 -32.72 -21.37
C GLN A 258 1.24 -32.71 -20.04
N LYS A 259 0.33 -33.66 -19.84
CA LYS A 259 -0.41 -33.80 -18.57
C LYS A 259 0.55 -34.00 -17.38
N LYS A 260 1.54 -34.89 -17.52
CA LYS A 260 2.57 -35.10 -16.48
C LYS A 260 3.41 -33.85 -16.20
N ARG A 261 3.70 -33.02 -17.22
CA ARG A 261 4.41 -31.75 -17.02
C ARG A 261 3.57 -30.76 -16.21
N MET A 262 2.28 -30.65 -16.52
CA MET A 262 1.37 -29.80 -15.74
C MET A 262 1.26 -30.27 -14.29
N GLU A 263 1.09 -31.59 -14.06
CA GLU A 263 1.02 -32.17 -12.72
C GLU A 263 2.30 -31.88 -11.91
N VAL A 264 3.49 -31.90 -12.54
CA VAL A 264 4.76 -31.56 -11.87
C VAL A 264 4.87 -30.06 -11.54
N VAL A 265 4.41 -29.18 -12.43
CA VAL A 265 4.38 -27.73 -12.15
C VAL A 265 3.41 -27.44 -11.02
N GLU A 266 2.22 -28.04 -11.07
CA GLU A 266 1.20 -27.90 -10.02
C GLU A 266 1.71 -28.41 -8.66
N GLN A 267 2.42 -29.54 -8.62
CA GLN A 267 3.07 -30.01 -7.39
C GLN A 267 4.11 -29.03 -6.85
N ARG A 268 4.96 -28.46 -7.71
CA ARG A 268 5.95 -27.45 -7.29
C ARG A 268 5.28 -26.18 -6.77
N ASP A 269 4.20 -25.74 -7.40
CA ASP A 269 3.44 -24.58 -6.95
C ASP A 269 2.75 -24.86 -5.61
N GLN A 270 2.19 -26.06 -5.42
CA GLN A 270 1.65 -26.49 -4.14
C GLN A 270 2.72 -26.55 -3.04
N GLU A 271 3.92 -27.05 -3.34
CA GLU A 271 5.05 -27.06 -2.41
C GLU A 271 5.51 -25.65 -2.04
N ARG A 272 5.60 -24.72 -3.02
CA ARG A 272 5.90 -23.30 -2.75
C ARG A 272 4.84 -22.66 -1.85
N LEU A 273 3.55 -22.92 -2.13
CA LEU A 273 2.44 -22.42 -1.30
C LEU A 273 2.45 -23.01 0.11
N ALA A 274 2.84 -24.27 0.27
CA ALA A 274 2.99 -24.91 1.58
C ALA A 274 4.18 -24.31 2.35
N SER A 275 5.32 -24.08 1.69
CA SER A 275 6.49 -23.44 2.28
C SER A 275 6.19 -22.01 2.75
N LEU A 276 5.51 -21.21 1.92
CA LEU A 276 5.06 -19.87 2.30
C LEU A 276 4.10 -19.89 3.49
N ARG A 277 3.16 -20.85 3.54
CA ARG A 277 2.26 -21.03 4.68
C ARG A 277 3.02 -21.38 5.97
N SER A 278 3.96 -22.30 5.91
CA SER A 278 4.82 -22.65 7.05
C SER A 278 5.60 -21.43 7.56
N MET A 279 6.19 -20.66 6.64
CA MET A 279 6.93 -19.44 7.00
C MET A 279 6.02 -18.40 7.67
N MET A 280 4.79 -18.23 7.15
CA MET A 280 3.80 -17.33 7.74
C MET A 280 3.35 -17.80 9.13
N GLU A 281 3.10 -19.10 9.30
CA GLU A 281 2.75 -19.70 10.61
C GLU A 281 3.87 -19.50 11.64
N GLU A 282 5.13 -19.67 11.24
CA GLU A 282 6.29 -19.39 12.10
C GLU A 282 6.38 -17.90 12.49
N GLN A 283 6.16 -17.00 11.54
CA GLN A 283 6.13 -15.55 11.81
C GLN A 283 5.00 -15.19 12.79
N VAL A 284 3.80 -15.73 12.59
CA VAL A 284 2.65 -15.51 13.48
C VAL A 284 2.94 -16.07 14.88
N TYR A 285 3.51 -17.27 14.97
CA TYR A 285 3.91 -17.86 16.24
C TYR A 285 4.98 -17.03 16.96
N PHE A 286 5.98 -16.53 16.24
CA PHE A 286 7.03 -15.67 16.79
C PHE A 286 6.46 -14.35 17.33
N ILE A 287 5.59 -13.69 16.54
CA ILE A 287 4.89 -12.46 16.96
C ILE A 287 4.04 -12.74 18.20
N ALA A 288 3.24 -13.82 18.19
CA ALA A 288 2.41 -14.20 19.33
C ALA A 288 3.25 -14.47 20.59
N LYS A 289 4.41 -15.11 20.45
CA LYS A 289 5.34 -15.37 21.56
C LYS A 289 5.94 -14.09 22.12
N ILE A 290 6.35 -13.14 21.26
CA ILE A 290 6.81 -11.82 21.71
C ILE A 290 5.70 -11.10 22.47
N ILE A 291 4.50 -11.05 21.90
CA ILE A 291 3.34 -10.40 22.54
C ILE A 291 3.06 -11.04 23.89
N PHE A 292 3.03 -12.37 23.99
CA PHE A 292 2.79 -13.07 25.26
C PHE A 292 3.88 -12.78 26.29
N SER A 293 5.16 -12.78 25.89
CA SER A 293 6.27 -12.44 26.77
C SER A 293 6.17 -11.02 27.29
N SER A 294 5.91 -10.05 26.41
CA SER A 294 5.73 -8.64 26.76
C SER A 294 4.52 -8.45 27.67
N LEU A 295 3.39 -9.12 27.39
CA LEU A 295 2.22 -9.08 28.25
C LEU A 295 2.50 -9.72 29.61
N SER A 296 3.27 -10.82 29.68
CA SER A 296 3.65 -11.46 30.96
C SER A 296 4.47 -10.55 31.87
N GLN A 297 5.35 -9.71 31.29
CA GLN A 297 6.14 -8.73 32.02
C GLN A 297 5.31 -7.52 32.48
N VAL A 298 4.21 -7.24 31.77
CA VAL A 298 3.32 -6.08 32.00
C VAL A 298 2.00 -6.50 32.66
N VAL A 299 1.82 -7.77 33.06
CA VAL A 299 0.64 -8.21 33.83
C VAL A 299 0.68 -7.53 35.19
N VAL A 300 -0.02 -6.41 35.29
CA VAL A 300 -0.28 -5.72 36.55
C VAL A 300 -1.18 -6.63 37.37
N GLN A 301 -0.60 -7.27 38.37
CA GLN A 301 -1.32 -8.08 39.35
C GLN A 301 -2.02 -7.13 40.34
N ALA A 302 -3.03 -6.40 39.87
CA ALA A 302 -3.90 -5.60 40.73
C ALA A 302 -4.98 -6.51 41.33
N MET A 303 -5.15 -6.48 42.65
CA MET A 303 -6.30 -7.12 43.28
C MET A 303 -7.58 -6.49 42.72
N ALA A 304 -8.62 -7.29 42.51
CA ALA A 304 -9.91 -6.79 42.08
C ALA A 304 -10.43 -5.81 43.15
N ASP A 305 -10.50 -4.54 42.78
CA ASP A 305 -11.01 -3.43 43.60
C ASP A 305 -12.36 -3.01 43.01
N PRO A 306 -13.48 -3.54 43.56
CA PRO A 306 -14.82 -3.29 43.04
C PRO A 306 -15.21 -1.82 43.17
N ASP A 307 -14.73 -1.15 44.22
CA ASP A 307 -15.05 0.24 44.50
C ASP A 307 -14.36 1.16 43.47
N ARG A 308 -13.11 0.86 43.08
CA ARG A 308 -12.45 1.57 41.97
C ARG A 308 -13.15 1.33 40.63
N MET A 309 -13.62 0.11 40.37
CA MET A 309 -14.35 -0.23 39.14
C MET A 309 -15.69 0.50 39.03
N MET A 310 -16.37 0.69 40.17
CA MET A 310 -17.64 1.41 40.27
C MET A 310 -17.46 2.94 40.36
N SER A 311 -16.24 3.41 40.69
CA SER A 311 -15.94 4.83 40.80
C SER A 311 -15.78 5.49 39.43
N HIS A 312 -16.15 6.77 39.33
CA HIS A 312 -15.85 7.55 38.14
C HIS A 312 -14.34 7.63 37.92
N THR A 313 -13.91 7.46 36.67
CA THR A 313 -12.50 7.57 36.31
C THR A 313 -11.98 8.97 36.58
N GLU A 314 -10.70 9.08 36.97
CA GLU A 314 -10.04 10.39 37.17
C GLU A 314 -10.12 11.26 35.90
N ALA A 315 -10.14 10.64 34.72
CA ALA A 315 -10.41 11.30 33.45
C ALA A 315 -11.83 11.90 33.38
N TRP A 316 -12.86 11.21 33.88
CA TRP A 316 -14.23 11.73 33.93
C TRP A 316 -14.38 12.86 34.95
N LYS A 317 -13.78 12.72 36.13
CA LYS A 317 -13.78 13.78 37.17
C LYS A 317 -13.06 15.03 36.67
N SER A 318 -11.93 14.87 35.99
CA SER A 318 -11.17 15.98 35.40
C SER A 318 -11.95 16.70 34.28
N ARG A 319 -12.69 15.96 33.45
CA ARG A 319 -13.62 16.54 32.45
C ARG A 319 -14.72 17.39 33.07
N GLN A 320 -15.20 17.04 34.25
CA GLN A 320 -16.25 17.79 34.95
C GLN A 320 -15.72 19.08 35.61
N SER A 321 -14.46 19.09 36.06
CA SER A 321 -13.83 20.26 36.68
C SER A 321 -13.32 21.29 35.66
N ASN A 322 -12.90 20.88 34.46
CA ASN A 322 -12.33 21.76 33.41
C ASN A 322 -13.31 22.04 32.25
N VAL A 323 -14.51 22.54 32.57
CA VAL A 323 -15.52 22.89 31.55
C VAL A 323 -15.04 23.97 30.56
N HIS A 324 -14.07 24.82 30.92
CA HIS A 324 -13.49 25.84 30.04
C HIS A 324 -12.32 25.37 29.17
N GLU A 325 -11.63 24.28 29.51
CA GLU A 325 -10.51 23.76 28.71
C GLU A 325 -10.98 22.88 27.53
N PHE A 326 -12.23 22.41 27.59
CA PHE A 326 -12.86 21.56 26.59
C PHE A 326 -13.37 22.28 25.33
N GLU A 327 -13.29 23.61 25.25
CA GLU A 327 -13.59 24.33 24.02
C GLU A 327 -12.62 23.97 22.88
N LEU A 328 -11.41 23.50 23.20
CA LEU A 328 -10.38 23.10 22.24
C LEU A 328 -10.64 21.73 21.56
N GLN A 329 -11.51 20.89 22.13
CA GLN A 329 -11.92 19.60 21.53
C GLN A 329 -13.27 19.67 20.82
N ARG A 330 -13.89 20.86 20.71
CA ARG A 330 -15.03 20.99 19.81
C ARG A 330 -14.55 20.75 18.39
N PRO A 331 -15.17 19.82 17.64
CA PRO A 331 -14.85 19.65 16.24
C PRO A 331 -15.02 21.01 15.54
N LEU A 332 -14.08 21.33 14.63
CA LEU A 332 -14.06 22.60 13.89
C LEU A 332 -15.38 22.90 13.15
N TYR A 333 -16.22 21.87 12.96
CA TYR A 333 -17.55 21.92 12.40
C TYR A 333 -18.53 21.12 13.26
N ASN A 334 -19.80 21.56 13.31
CA ASN A 334 -20.85 20.83 14.01
C ASN A 334 -21.08 19.48 13.32
N ILE A 335 -20.75 18.39 14.03
CA ILE A 335 -20.99 17.04 13.53
C ILE A 335 -22.47 16.73 13.73
N ASN A 336 -23.25 16.78 12.64
CA ASN A 336 -24.65 16.39 12.64
C ASN A 336 -24.78 14.87 12.57
N THR A 337 -24.40 14.17 13.64
CA THR A 337 -24.67 12.74 13.81
C THR A 337 -25.98 12.53 14.54
N TYR A 338 -26.49 11.30 14.47
CA TYR A 338 -27.67 10.90 15.22
C TYR A 338 -27.35 10.77 16.71
N THR A 339 -28.21 11.30 17.57
CA THR A 339 -28.14 11.03 19.01
C THR A 339 -28.64 9.62 19.32
N ASP A 340 -28.21 9.02 20.43
CA ASP A 340 -28.70 7.69 20.85
C ASP A 340 -30.22 7.62 20.90
N THR A 341 -30.87 8.70 21.35
CA THR A 341 -32.33 8.84 21.35
C THR A 341 -32.94 8.80 19.95
N GLN A 342 -32.27 9.38 18.96
CA GLN A 342 -32.69 9.34 17.55
C GLN A 342 -32.45 7.96 16.94
N ILE A 343 -31.36 7.27 17.29
CA ILE A 343 -31.05 5.92 16.80
C ILE A 343 -32.07 4.92 17.33
N VAL A 344 -32.37 4.96 18.63
CA VAL A 344 -33.34 4.07 19.29
C VAL A 344 -34.78 4.41 18.89
N SER A 345 -35.04 5.55 18.27
CA SER A 345 -36.37 5.85 17.71
C SER A 345 -36.73 4.98 16.50
N ASP A 346 -35.75 4.42 15.78
CA ASP A 346 -36.02 3.54 14.64
C ASP A 346 -36.59 2.19 15.13
N PRO A 347 -37.80 1.80 14.67
CA PRO A 347 -38.45 0.55 15.11
C PRO A 347 -37.62 -0.69 14.79
N ARG A 348 -36.79 -0.67 13.75
CA ARG A 348 -35.91 -1.81 13.40
C ARG A 348 -34.84 -2.01 14.46
N VAL A 349 -34.23 -0.92 14.92
CA VAL A 349 -33.18 -0.95 15.95
C VAL A 349 -33.75 -1.47 17.27
N ARG A 350 -34.96 -1.04 17.64
CA ARG A 350 -35.63 -1.51 18.86
C ARG A 350 -35.93 -3.00 18.84
N VAL A 351 -36.44 -3.51 17.72
CA VAL A 351 -36.78 -4.94 17.58
C VAL A 351 -35.52 -5.78 17.51
N GLU A 352 -34.49 -5.32 16.81
CA GLU A 352 -33.20 -6.00 16.74
C GLU A 352 -32.53 -6.11 18.12
N GLN A 353 -32.53 -5.01 18.88
CA GLN A 353 -32.03 -4.97 20.25
C GLN A 353 -32.80 -5.94 21.16
N ALA A 354 -34.14 -5.97 21.07
CA ALA A 354 -34.96 -6.91 21.82
C ALA A 354 -34.67 -8.38 21.44
N LEU A 355 -34.40 -8.66 20.16
CA LEU A 355 -34.01 -9.99 19.69
C LEU A 355 -32.60 -10.39 20.17
N ARG A 356 -31.68 -9.45 20.33
CA ARG A 356 -30.37 -9.69 20.95
C ARG A 356 -30.49 -10.00 22.43
N GLU A 357 -31.28 -9.22 23.16
CA GLU A 357 -31.55 -9.43 24.59
C GLU A 357 -32.22 -10.79 24.86
N ALA A 358 -33.10 -11.22 23.96
CA ALA A 358 -33.71 -12.55 24.00
C ALA A 358 -32.80 -13.68 23.48
N GLY A 359 -31.59 -13.38 22.98
CA GLY A 359 -30.66 -14.37 22.42
C GLY A 359 -31.07 -14.96 21.06
N LEU A 360 -32.08 -14.41 20.40
CA LEU A 360 -32.69 -14.95 19.16
C LEU A 360 -32.15 -14.34 17.86
N HIS A 361 -31.23 -13.38 17.93
CA HIS A 361 -30.68 -12.65 16.78
C HIS A 361 -30.12 -13.51 15.63
N HIS A 362 -29.62 -14.72 15.90
CA HIS A 362 -29.12 -15.64 14.85
C HIS A 362 -30.19 -16.55 14.24
N SER A 363 -31.41 -16.55 14.78
CA SER A 363 -32.49 -17.45 14.34
C SER A 363 -33.07 -17.04 12.97
N GLN A 364 -33.64 -18.02 12.26
CA GLN A 364 -34.38 -17.74 11.02
C GLN A 364 -35.61 -16.86 11.27
N TYR A 365 -36.24 -17.01 12.44
CA TYR A 365 -37.32 -16.16 12.93
C TYR A 365 -36.91 -14.68 13.00
N ALA A 366 -35.72 -14.37 13.54
CA ALA A 366 -35.22 -13.00 13.59
C ALA A 366 -35.04 -12.39 12.20
N ARG A 367 -34.57 -13.17 11.20
CA ARG A 367 -34.43 -12.68 9.82
C ARG A 367 -35.78 -12.38 9.18
N GLU A 368 -36.76 -13.25 9.37
CA GLU A 368 -38.11 -13.05 8.85
C GLU A 368 -38.77 -11.81 9.47
N VAL A 369 -38.68 -11.65 10.79
CA VAL A 369 -39.24 -10.48 11.49
C VAL A 369 -38.55 -9.18 11.04
N LEU A 370 -37.23 -9.14 10.96
CA LEU A 370 -36.49 -7.94 10.54
C LEU A 370 -36.74 -7.59 9.06
N SER A 371 -37.04 -8.56 8.20
CA SER A 371 -37.36 -8.33 6.79
C SER A 371 -38.70 -7.60 6.59
N VAL A 372 -39.65 -7.75 7.52
CA VAL A 372 -40.99 -7.17 7.43
C VAL A 372 -40.99 -5.70 7.88
N ILE A 373 -40.08 -5.30 8.78
CA ILE A 373 -40.06 -3.97 9.37
C ILE A 373 -39.41 -2.97 8.41
N LYS A 374 -40.24 -2.07 7.88
CA LYS A 374 -39.77 -1.02 6.95
C LYS A 374 -39.08 0.13 7.70
N PRO A 375 -38.05 0.76 7.09
CA PRO A 375 -37.47 1.97 7.63
C PRO A 375 -38.51 3.10 7.68
N PRO A 376 -38.43 4.02 8.67
CA PRO A 376 -39.35 5.15 8.78
C PRO A 376 -39.21 6.14 7.62
N LYS A 377 -38.05 6.19 6.98
CA LYS A 377 -37.81 6.95 5.74
C LYS A 377 -37.42 5.98 4.62
N PRO A 378 -38.05 6.05 3.45
CA PRO A 378 -37.65 5.22 2.32
C PRO A 378 -36.22 5.57 1.89
N PRO A 379 -35.49 4.62 1.27
CA PRO A 379 -34.21 4.90 0.64
C PRO A 379 -34.36 6.05 -0.35
N ARG A 380 -33.29 6.85 -0.50
CA ARG A 380 -33.29 7.97 -1.44
C ARG A 380 -33.39 7.41 -2.88
N ARG A 381 -34.08 8.08 -3.79
CA ARG A 381 -34.41 7.54 -5.13
C ARG A 381 -33.19 7.06 -5.93
N ASP A 382 -32.04 7.69 -5.74
CA ASP A 382 -30.73 7.37 -6.31
C ASP A 382 -30.09 6.10 -5.75
N THR A 383 -30.52 5.61 -4.58
CA THR A 383 -30.03 4.37 -3.94
C THR A 383 -30.92 3.16 -4.23
N ILE A 384 -32.00 3.33 -4.97
CA ILE A 384 -32.84 2.22 -5.41
C ILE A 384 -32.22 1.65 -6.68
N HIS A 385 -31.49 0.54 -6.58
CA HIS A 385 -31.21 -0.29 -7.75
C HIS A 385 -32.54 -0.86 -8.24
N ASN A 386 -32.98 -0.42 -9.43
CA ASN A 386 -34.15 -0.99 -10.10
C ASN A 386 -33.95 -2.50 -10.22
N GLN A 387 -34.73 -3.26 -9.44
CA GLN A 387 -34.93 -4.70 -9.65
C GLN A 387 -36.03 -4.91 -10.68
#